data_AF-A0A0G1WS97-F1
#
_entry.id   AF-A0A0G1WS97-F1
#
_cell.length_a   1.000
_cell.length_b   1.000
_cell.length_c   1.000
_cell.angle_alpha   90.00
_cell.angle_beta   90.00
_cell.angle_gamma   90.00
#
_symmetry.space_group_name_H-M   'P 1'
#
loop_
_entity.id
_entity.type
_entity.pdbx_description
1 polymer ?
#
loop_
_entity_poly.entity_id
_entity_poly.type
_entity_poly.pdbx_seq_one_letter_code
_entity_poly.pdbx_strand_id
1 'polypeptide(L)' 'MKVLIFGDIFGRPGREALAKILPQWKKEFAPDLVIANGENLSHGR' A
#
# COMPACT_ATOMS: atom_id res chain seq x y z
N MET A 1 17.20 2.62 -8.82
CA MET A 1 16.39 2.42 -7.61
C MET A 1 14.96 2.79 -7.91
N LYS A 2 14.02 1.86 -7.82
CA LYS A 2 12.58 2.04 -8.05
C LYS A 2 11.84 2.06 -6.72
N VAL A 3 11.01 3.08 -6.50
CA VAL A 3 10.21 3.23 -5.29
C VAL A 3 8.73 3.16 -5.67
N LEU A 4 7.98 2.31 -5.00
CA LEU A 4 6.53 2.25 -5.12
C LEU A 4 5.92 2.97 -3.91
N ILE A 5 5.22 4.08 -4.16
CA ILE A 5 4.63 4.91 -3.11
C ILE A 5 3.12 4.77 -3.17
N PHE A 6 2.53 4.36 -2.06
CA PHE A 6 1.09 4.44 -1.82
C PHE A 6 0.79 5.72 -1.06
N GLY A 7 -0.26 6.41 -1.48
CA GLY A 7 -0.87 7.47 -0.69
C GLY A 7 -1.43 6.94 0.62
N ASP A 8 -2.27 7.74 1.25
CA ASP A 8 -2.81 7.40 2.55
C ASP A 8 -3.74 6.18 2.52
N ILE A 9 -3.51 5.24 3.43
CA ILE A 9 -4.27 4.01 3.55
C ILE A 9 -5.42 4.23 4.54
N PHE A 10 -6.63 4.34 4.00
CA PHE A 10 -7.84 4.56 4.78
C PHE A 10 -8.44 3.26 5.33
N GLY A 11 -8.32 3.06 6.64
CA GLY A 11 -9.09 2.06 7.41
C GLY A 11 -9.01 0.63 6.86
N ARG A 12 -10.09 -0.14 7.07
CA ARG A 12 -10.22 -1.50 6.55
C ARG A 12 -10.21 -1.57 5.01
N PRO A 13 -10.96 -0.72 4.26
CA PRO A 13 -10.99 -0.82 2.81
C PRO A 13 -9.62 -0.58 2.16
N GLY A 14 -8.85 0.40 2.66
CA GLY A 14 -7.50 0.68 2.17
C GLY A 14 -6.54 -0.49 2.42
N ARG A 15 -6.60 -1.11 3.61
CA ARG A 15 -5.80 -2.29 3.93
C ARG A 15 -6.13 -3.48 3.04
N GLU A 16 -7.42 -3.74 2.80
CA GLU A 16 -7.87 -4.83 1.92
C GLU A 16 -7.45 -4.60 0.46
N ALA A 17 -7.60 -3.38 -0.05
CA ALA A 17 -7.15 -3.00 -1.39
C ALA A 17 -5.63 -3.17 -1.54
N LEU A 18 -4.85 -2.69 -0.57
CA LEU A 18 -3.40 -2.80 -0.58
C LEU A 18 -2.93 -4.26 -0.55
N ALA A 19 -3.54 -5.08 0.31
CA ALA A 19 -3.23 -6.51 0.42
C ALA A 19 -3.46 -7.26 -0.91
N LYS A 20 -4.45 -6.85 -1.69
CA LYS A 20 -4.76 -7.43 -3.00
C LYS A 20 -3.77 -6.99 -4.08
N ILE A 21 -3.42 -5.70 -4.14
CA ILE A 21 -2.67 -5.13 -5.28
C ILE A 21 -1.16 -5.21 -5.10
N LEU A 22 -0.65 -5.07 -3.86
CA LEU A 22 0.79 -5.01 -3.59
C LEU A 22 1.56 -6.23 -4.12
N PRO A 23 1.10 -7.49 -3.98
CA PRO A 23 1.81 -8.65 -4.53
C PRO A 23 1.92 -8.62 -6.06
N GLN A 24 0.90 -8.09 -6.75
CA GLN A 24 0.87 -7.98 -8.21
C GLN A 24 1.87 -6.92 -8.66
N TRP A 25 1.81 -5.74 -8.05
CA TRP A 25 2.69 -4.62 -8.38
C TRP A 25 4.15 -4.83 -7.97
N LYS A 26 4.41 -5.63 -6.91
CA LYS A 26 5.77 -6.08 -6.61
C LYS A 26 6.37 -6.94 -7.73
N LYS A 27 5.56 -7.78 -8.39
CA LYS A 27 6.03 -8.60 -9.53
C LYS A 27 6.18 -7.77 -10.80
N GLU A 28 5.21 -6.92 -11.08
CA GLU A 28 5.18 -6.08 -12.29
C GLU A 28 6.29 -5.02 -12.28
N PHE A 29 6.42 -4.28 -11.19
CA PHE A 29 7.32 -3.13 -11.13
C PHE A 29 8.66 -3.46 -10.49
N ALA A 30 8.81 -4.59 -9.78
CA ALA A 30 10.01 -4.98 -9.05
C ALA A 30 10.67 -3.80 -8.30
N PRO A 31 9.96 -3.14 -7.35
CA PRO A 31 10.50 -2.01 -6.63
C PRO A 31 11.56 -2.43 -5.60
N ASP A 32 12.55 -1.57 -5.39
CA ASP A 32 13.58 -1.74 -4.37
C ASP A 32 13.07 -1.31 -2.98
N LEU A 33 12.10 -0.39 -2.95
CA LEU A 33 11.47 0.14 -1.74
C LEU A 33 9.97 0.36 -1.95
N VAL A 34 9.18 0.06 -0.92
CA VAL A 34 7.75 0.36 -0.89
C VAL A 34 7.48 1.27 0.31
N ILE A 35 6.80 2.39 0.07
CA ILE A 35 6.39 3.37 1.09
C ILE A 35 4.87 3.49 1.04
N ALA A 36 4.23 3.65 2.19
CA ALA A 36 2.82 3.98 2.27
C ALA A 36 2.56 4.96 3.42
N ASN A 37 1.61 5.88 3.24
CA ASN A 37 1.13 6.71 4.34
C ASN A 37 0.06 5.93 5.13
N GLY A 38 0.21 5.90 6.45
CA GLY A 38 -0.66 5.17 7.37
C GLY A 38 -1.46 6.06 8.32
N GLU A 39 -1.55 7.37 8.07
CA GLU A 39 -2.25 8.35 8.91
C GLU A 39 -3.69 7.92 9.22
N ASN A 40 -4.38 7.32 8.25
CA ASN A 40 -5.78 6.94 8.39
C ASN A 40 -6.05 5.43 8.64
N LEU A 41 -5.05 4.65 9.06
CA LEU A 41 -5.17 3.18 9.22
C LEU A 41 -6.19 2.75 10.30
N SER A 42 -6.29 3.50 11.40
CA SER A 42 -7.03 3.12 12.62
C SER A 42 -8.43 3.71 12.72
N HIS A 43 -8.96 4.35 11.67
CA HIS A 43 -10.28 5.01 11.70
C HIS A 43 -11.49 4.05 11.66
N GLY A 44 -11.31 2.77 11.96
CA GLY A 44 -12.39 1.79 12.01
C GLY A 44 -12.22 0.87 13.20
N ARG A 45 -13.25 0.82 14.06
CA ARG A 45 -13.53 -0.39 14.85
C ARG A 45 -13.71 -1.59 13.92
#